data_AF-A0A1V3KWB7-F1
#
_entry.id   AF-A0A1V3KWB7-F1
#
_cell.length_a   1.000
_cell.length_b   1.000
_cell.length_c   1.000
_cell.angle_alpha   90.00
_cell.angle_beta   90.00
_cell.angle_gamma   90.00
#
_symmetry.space_group_name_H-M   'P 1'
#
loop_
_entity.id
_entity.type
_entity.pdbx_description
1 polymer ?
#
loop_
_entity_poly.entity_id
_entity_poly.type
_entity_poly.pdbx_seq_one_letter_code
_entity_poly.pdbx_strand_id
1 'polypeptide(L)'
;MSKLKEWLFDTDISSGKIIVNTSHNENIQQLAETILSSISDRESILLNYWTYRLYDDVIIHVLDFMTLSDQPIYTLTLTEGDEICFYPHSFISNQGSVTVIDTVDVNGLLHRLGQVFQERNIRFIFSFLDMNR
;
A
#
# COMPACT_ATOMS: atom_id res chain seq x y z
N MET A 1 11.63 -0.72 -28.99
CA MET A 1 10.38 -0.09 -28.53
C MET A 1 10.42 -0.09 -27.01
N SER A 2 10.66 1.06 -26.38
CA SER A 2 10.49 1.17 -24.93
C SER A 2 9.00 1.00 -24.65
N LYS A 3 8.60 -0.06 -23.94
CA LYS A 3 7.29 -0.06 -23.30
C LYS A 3 7.25 1.20 -22.42
N LEU A 4 6.26 2.07 -22.61
CA LEU A 4 6.01 3.11 -21.62
C LEU A 4 5.87 2.37 -20.28
N LYS A 5 6.66 2.73 -19.27
CA LYS A 5 6.43 2.25 -17.91
C LYS A 5 5.03 2.72 -17.53
N GLU A 6 4.12 1.78 -17.32
CA GLU A 6 2.81 2.08 -16.75
C GLU A 6 3.01 2.24 -15.26
N TRP A 7 2.72 3.43 -14.75
CA TRP A 7 2.83 3.78 -13.33
C TRP A 7 1.53 3.44 -12.62
N LEU A 8 1.58 3.18 -11.32
CA LEU A 8 0.39 2.88 -10.53
C LEU A 8 -0.38 4.18 -10.29
N PHE A 9 0.35 5.27 -10.14
CA PHE A 9 -0.16 6.62 -10.01
C PHE A 9 0.54 7.59 -10.94
N ASP A 10 -0.22 8.50 -11.51
CA ASP A 10 0.29 9.69 -12.18
C ASP A 10 0.15 10.88 -11.21
N THR A 11 0.95 11.93 -11.42
CA THR A 11 0.84 13.16 -10.65
C THR A 11 0.45 14.31 -11.58
N ASP A 12 -0.70 14.94 -11.31
CA ASP A 12 -0.99 16.22 -11.92
C ASP A 12 -0.10 17.29 -11.27
N ILE A 13 1.00 17.62 -11.96
CA ILE A 13 2.00 18.59 -11.52
C ILE A 13 1.38 19.97 -11.27
N SER A 14 0.29 20.32 -11.96
CA SER A 14 -0.36 21.62 -11.82
C SER A 14 -1.19 21.76 -10.54
N SER A 15 -1.74 20.65 -10.05
CA SER A 15 -2.62 20.63 -8.87
C SER A 15 -2.03 19.86 -7.69
N GLY A 16 -0.91 19.17 -7.87
CA GLY A 16 -0.32 18.25 -6.90
C GLY A 16 -1.17 17.02 -6.62
N LYS A 17 -2.20 16.75 -7.44
CA LYS A 17 -3.11 15.62 -7.23
C LYS A 17 -2.48 14.32 -7.73
N ILE A 18 -2.55 13.29 -6.91
CA ILE A 18 -2.23 11.91 -7.29
C ILE A 18 -3.44 11.33 -8.03
N ILE A 19 -3.24 10.90 -9.27
CA ILE A 19 -4.25 10.30 -10.14
C ILE A 19 -3.97 8.80 -10.23
N VAL A 20 -4.95 7.98 -9.87
CA VAL A 20 -4.81 6.52 -9.96
C VAL A 20 -4.87 6.09 -11.43
N ASN A 21 -3.94 5.22 -11.85
CA ASN A 21 -4.05 4.57 -13.15
C ASN A 21 -5.28 3.65 -13.17
N THR A 22 -6.22 3.92 -14.08
CA THR A 22 -7.50 3.24 -14.14
C THR A 22 -7.38 1.74 -14.37
N SER A 23 -6.31 1.28 -15.04
CA SER A 23 -6.01 -0.14 -15.27
C SER A 23 -5.75 -0.93 -13.99
N HIS A 24 -5.42 -0.24 -12.88
CA HIS A 24 -5.11 -0.87 -11.59
C HIS A 24 -6.11 -0.51 -10.49
N ASN A 25 -7.10 0.35 -10.76
CA ASN A 25 -8.03 0.83 -9.75
C ASN A 25 -8.82 -0.30 -9.08
N GLU A 26 -9.27 -1.30 -9.85
CA GLU A 26 -9.97 -2.47 -9.30
C GLU A 26 -9.08 -3.29 -8.37
N ASN A 27 -7.81 -3.51 -8.73
CA ASN A 27 -6.87 -4.25 -7.88
C ASN A 27 -6.57 -3.50 -6.59
N ILE A 28 -6.38 -2.17 -6.66
CA ILE A 28 -6.17 -1.35 -5.46
C ILE A 28 -7.41 -1.39 -4.55
N GLN A 29 -8.62 -1.31 -5.14
CA GLN A 29 -9.85 -1.41 -4.37
C GLN A 29 -9.99 -2.78 -3.70
N GLN A 30 -9.75 -3.87 -4.44
CA GLN A 30 -9.79 -5.23 -3.88
C GLN A 30 -8.79 -5.41 -2.74
N LEU A 31 -7.55 -4.94 -2.92
CA LEU A 31 -6.54 -4.96 -1.86
C LEU A 31 -7.01 -4.20 -0.61
N ALA A 32 -7.61 -3.02 -0.78
CA ALA A 32 -8.14 -2.26 0.34
C ALA A 32 -9.26 -3.02 1.06
N GLU A 33 -10.21 -3.60 0.32
CA GLU A 33 -11.29 -4.41 0.90
C GLU A 33 -10.76 -5.68 1.59
N THR A 34 -9.69 -6.31 1.07
CA THR A 34 -9.03 -7.44 1.75
C THR A 34 -8.45 -7.00 3.09
N ILE A 35 -7.76 -5.86 3.15
CA ILE A 35 -7.22 -5.32 4.41
C ILE A 35 -8.36 -5.03 5.40
N LEU A 36 -9.44 -4.40 4.92
CA LEU A 36 -10.60 -4.05 5.73
C LEU A 36 -11.39 -5.27 6.23
N SER A 37 -11.40 -6.38 5.48
CA SER A 37 -12.15 -7.58 5.85
C SER A 37 -11.73 -8.20 7.18
N SER A 38 -10.51 -7.91 7.62
CA SER A 38 -9.93 -8.42 8.86
C SER A 38 -10.11 -7.48 10.06
N ILE A 39 -10.88 -6.39 9.89
CA ILE A 39 -11.10 -5.35 10.91
C ILE A 39 -12.53 -5.45 11.44
N SER A 40 -12.70 -5.54 12.77
CA SER A 40 -14.01 -5.39 13.40
C SER A 40 -14.46 -3.93 13.40
N ASP A 41 -15.76 -3.70 13.19
CA ASP A 41 -16.36 -2.39 12.99
C ASP A 41 -15.83 -1.28 13.93
N ARG A 42 -15.28 -0.22 13.31
CA ARG A 42 -14.92 1.12 13.86
C ARG A 42 -13.58 1.27 14.58
N GLU A 43 -12.53 0.62 14.09
CA GLU A 43 -11.18 0.85 14.62
C GLU A 43 -10.34 1.81 13.78
N SER A 44 -9.26 2.29 14.40
CA SER A 44 -8.15 2.91 13.67
C SER A 44 -7.21 1.81 13.22
N ILE A 45 -6.59 1.97 12.05
CA ILE A 45 -5.52 1.10 11.57
C ILE A 45 -4.20 1.80 11.85
N LEU A 46 -3.31 1.09 12.54
CA LEU A 46 -1.90 1.45 12.63
C LEU A 46 -1.16 0.88 11.41
N LEU A 47 -0.33 1.68 10.79
CA LEU A 47 0.63 1.24 9.78
C LEU A 47 2.04 1.34 10.34
N ASN A 48 2.72 0.21 10.49
CA ASN A 48 4.17 0.21 10.63
C ASN A 48 4.80 0.05 9.24
N TYR A 49 5.59 1.05 8.85
CA TYR A 49 6.24 1.08 7.53
C TYR A 49 7.74 1.07 7.71
N TRP A 50 8.38 0.06 7.13
CA TRP A 50 9.83 -0.03 7.04
C TRP A 50 10.26 -0.41 5.62
N THR A 51 11.49 -0.07 5.28
CA THR A 51 12.07 -0.34 3.97
C THR A 51 13.49 -0.85 4.13
N TYR A 52 13.89 -1.73 3.22
CA TYR A 52 15.25 -2.24 3.16
C TYR A 52 15.64 -2.51 1.71
N ARG A 53 16.95 -2.53 1.48
CA ARG A 53 17.53 -2.85 0.18
C ARG A 53 18.00 -4.30 0.22
N LEU A 54 17.52 -5.14 -0.71
CA LEU A 54 17.91 -6.55 -0.80
C LEU A 54 19.16 -6.73 -1.68
N TYR A 55 19.22 -6.01 -2.79
CA TYR A 55 20.35 -5.90 -3.73
C TYR A 55 20.51 -4.44 -4.14
N ASP A 56 21.61 -4.07 -4.81
CA ASP A 56 21.92 -2.67 -5.17
C ASP A 56 20.73 -1.91 -5.79
N ASP A 57 19.91 -2.60 -6.59
CA ASP A 57 18.79 -2.02 -7.33
C ASP A 57 17.39 -2.53 -6.89
N VAL A 58 17.30 -3.30 -5.80
CA VAL A 58 16.00 -3.85 -5.32
C VAL A 58 15.67 -3.29 -3.95
N ILE A 59 14.70 -2.38 -3.92
CA ILE A 59 14.14 -1.80 -2.71
C ILE A 59 12.84 -2.53 -2.37
N ILE A 60 12.73 -2.95 -1.12
CA ILE A 60 11.53 -3.56 -0.56
C ILE A 60 10.93 -2.62 0.47
N HIS A 61 9.62 -2.44 0.39
CA HIS A 61 8.80 -1.73 1.36
C HIS A 61 7.89 -2.74 2.03
N VAL A 62 7.85 -2.74 3.35
CA VAL A 62 6.95 -3.60 4.11
C VAL A 62 5.99 -2.72 4.90
N LEU A 63 4.71 -2.97 4.69
CA LEU A 63 3.60 -2.24 5.26
C LEU A 63 2.81 -3.20 6.15
N ASP A 64 3.04 -3.10 7.45
CA ASP A 64 2.34 -3.89 8.46
C ASP A 64 1.15 -3.10 8.99
N PHE A 65 -0.06 -3.53 8.61
CA PHE A 65 -1.32 -3.00 9.09
C PHE A 65 -1.73 -3.73 10.35
N MET A 66 -2.02 -2.99 11.42
CA MET A 66 -2.32 -3.53 12.75
C MET A 66 -3.48 -2.77 13.40
N THR A 67 -4.12 -3.41 14.38
CA THR A 67 -5.08 -2.74 15.26
C THR A 67 -4.35 -1.81 16.24
N LEU A 68 -5.10 -0.99 17.00
CA LEU A 68 -4.55 -0.19 18.10
C LEU A 68 -3.97 -1.02 19.26
N SER A 69 -4.30 -2.31 19.32
CA SER A 69 -3.78 -3.28 20.30
C SER A 69 -2.59 -4.08 19.77
N ASP A 70 -1.94 -3.57 18.72
CA ASP A 70 -0.78 -4.18 18.05
C ASP A 70 -1.08 -5.59 17.48
N GLN A 71 -2.35 -5.91 17.21
CA GLN A 71 -2.71 -7.17 16.55
C GLN A 71 -2.53 -7.04 15.04
N PRO A 72 -1.84 -7.99 14.37
CA PRO A 72 -1.64 -7.93 12.94
C PRO A 72 -2.95 -8.12 12.18
N ILE A 73 -3.21 -7.24 11.22
CA ILE A 73 -4.36 -7.30 10.29
C ILE A 73 -3.87 -7.84 8.95
N TYR A 74 -2.85 -7.20 8.38
CA TYR A 74 -2.37 -7.50 7.04
C TYR A 74 -0.91 -7.05 6.89
N THR A 75 -0.08 -7.83 6.19
CA THR A 75 1.27 -7.41 5.78
C THR A 75 1.34 -7.30 4.26
N LEU A 76 1.65 -6.11 3.76
CA LEU A 76 1.86 -5.87 2.33
C LEU A 76 3.34 -5.62 2.05
N THR A 77 3.92 -6.46 1.18
CA THR A 77 5.27 -6.27 0.66
C THR A 77 5.19 -5.60 -0.71
N LEU A 78 5.84 -4.46 -0.87
CA LEU A 78 5.99 -3.79 -2.15
C LEU A 78 7.44 -3.91 -2.61
N THR A 79 7.65 -4.40 -3.82
CA THR A 79 8.98 -4.55 -4.43
C THR A 79 9.10 -3.56 -5.58
N GLU A 80 10.10 -2.68 -5.53
CA GLU A 80 10.40 -1.82 -6.68
C GLU A 80 10.93 -2.67 -7.86
N GLY A 81 10.44 -2.38 -9.07
CA GLY A 81 10.75 -3.12 -10.28
C GLY A 81 10.34 -2.38 -11.55
N ASP A 82 10.46 -3.05 -12.70
CA ASP A 82 10.18 -2.42 -14.00
C ASP A 82 8.72 -2.56 -14.46
N GLU A 83 7.91 -3.32 -13.72
CA GLU A 83 6.51 -3.58 -14.04
C GLU A 83 5.64 -3.64 -12.78
N ILE A 84 4.36 -3.31 -12.95
CA ILE A 84 3.37 -3.42 -11.88
C ILE A 84 2.75 -4.81 -11.90
N CYS A 85 2.81 -5.49 -10.76
CA CYS A 85 2.21 -6.82 -10.63
C CYS A 85 1.50 -6.95 -9.29
N PHE A 86 0.19 -7.25 -9.32
CA PHE A 86 -0.55 -7.63 -8.14
C PHE A 86 -0.63 -9.15 -8.06
N TYR A 87 0.00 -9.74 -7.03
CA TYR A 87 0.02 -11.19 -6.91
C TYR A 87 -1.32 -11.71 -6.36
N PRO A 88 -1.83 -12.86 -6.85
CA PRO A 88 -3.16 -13.35 -6.46
C PRO A 88 -3.37 -13.54 -4.94
N HIS A 89 -2.32 -13.89 -4.21
CA HIS A 89 -2.39 -14.09 -2.76
C HIS A 89 -2.73 -12.81 -1.99
N SER A 90 -2.47 -11.63 -2.57
CA SER A 90 -2.76 -10.33 -1.98
C SER A 90 -4.25 -10.09 -1.75
N PHE A 91 -5.13 -10.84 -2.41
CA PHE A 91 -6.57 -10.64 -2.33
C PHE A 91 -7.30 -11.67 -1.45
N ILE A 92 -6.62 -12.72 -1.00
CA ILE A 92 -7.24 -13.87 -0.32
C ILE A 92 -6.60 -14.24 1.02
N SER A 93 -5.47 -13.63 1.37
CA SER A 93 -4.75 -13.90 2.61
C SER A 93 -4.50 -12.61 3.39
N ASN A 94 -4.01 -12.73 4.63
CA ASN A 94 -3.56 -11.59 5.42
C ASN A 94 -2.13 -11.13 5.04
N GLN A 95 -1.62 -11.58 3.90
CA GLN A 95 -0.34 -11.20 3.36
C GLN A 95 -0.49 -10.88 1.87
N GLY A 96 0.24 -9.88 1.41
CA GLY A 96 0.24 -9.47 0.03
C GLY A 96 1.61 -9.13 -0.49
N SER A 97 1.75 -9.26 -1.79
CA SER A 97 2.88 -8.78 -2.56
C SER A 97 2.37 -7.97 -3.75
N VAL A 98 3.03 -6.86 -4.01
CA VAL A 98 2.84 -6.04 -5.22
C VAL A 98 4.20 -5.59 -5.73
N THR A 99 4.44 -5.70 -7.03
CA THR A 99 5.57 -5.01 -7.68
C THR A 99 5.11 -3.61 -8.07
N VAL A 100 5.92 -2.60 -7.78
CA VAL A 100 5.68 -1.18 -8.04
C VAL A 100 6.85 -0.59 -8.83
N ILE A 101 6.68 0.55 -9.50
CA ILE A 101 7.79 1.14 -10.27
C ILE A 101 8.83 1.77 -9.33
N ASP A 102 8.39 2.54 -8.35
CA ASP A 102 9.26 3.21 -7.38
C ASP A 102 8.48 3.66 -6.13
N THR A 103 9.17 4.43 -5.29
CA THR A 103 8.62 5.03 -4.07
C THR A 103 7.45 6.01 -4.31
N VAL A 104 7.29 6.58 -5.51
CA VAL A 104 6.10 7.39 -5.85
C VAL A 104 4.87 6.50 -5.87
N ASP A 105 4.95 5.32 -6.48
CA ASP A 105 3.86 4.35 -6.48
C ASP A 105 3.52 3.86 -5.07
N VAL A 106 4.55 3.64 -4.23
CA VAL A 106 4.36 3.29 -2.81
C VAL A 106 3.58 4.36 -2.07
N ASN A 107 3.98 5.62 -2.19
CA ASN A 107 3.33 6.73 -1.52
C ASN A 107 1.92 6.99 -2.06
N GLY A 108 1.71 6.86 -3.38
CA GLY A 108 0.40 6.93 -4.00
C GLY A 108 -0.53 5.83 -3.48
N LEU A 109 -0.01 4.61 -3.29
CA LEU A 109 -0.78 3.50 -2.76
C LEU A 109 -1.20 3.76 -1.32
N LEU A 110 -0.27 4.20 -0.47
CA LEU A 110 -0.55 4.59 0.91
C LEU A 110 -1.59 5.69 1.00
N HIS A 111 -1.47 6.72 0.15
CA HIS A 111 -2.44 7.80 0.08
C HIS A 111 -3.83 7.28 -0.33
N ARG A 112 -3.91 6.43 -1.37
CA ARG A 112 -5.18 5.87 -1.84
C ARG A 112 -5.83 4.94 -0.81
N LEU A 113 -5.05 4.08 -0.15
CA LEU A 113 -5.53 3.25 0.97
C LEU A 113 -6.08 4.12 2.10
N GLY A 114 -5.36 5.17 2.48
CA GLY A 114 -5.81 6.14 3.47
C GLY A 114 -7.15 6.80 3.12
N GLN A 115 -7.36 7.16 1.84
CA GLN A 115 -8.64 7.68 1.37
C GLN A 115 -9.76 6.64 1.50
N VAL A 116 -9.54 5.40 1.06
CA VAL A 116 -10.55 4.33 1.17
C VAL A 116 -10.90 4.05 2.63
N PHE A 117 -9.92 4.03 3.52
CA PHE A 117 -10.16 3.87 4.96
C PHE A 117 -10.97 5.04 5.53
N GLN A 118 -10.64 6.27 5.14
CA GLN A 118 -11.38 7.46 5.56
C GLN A 118 -12.85 7.43 5.07
N GLU A 119 -13.11 6.98 3.85
CA GLU A 119 -14.47 6.77 3.31
C GLU A 119 -15.28 5.78 4.14
N ARG A 120 -14.62 4.86 4.86
CA ARG A 120 -15.21 3.90 5.80
C ARG A 120 -15.21 4.39 7.26
N ASN A 121 -14.87 5.65 7.52
CA ASN A 121 -14.69 6.23 8.85
C ASN A 121 -13.62 5.53 9.70
N ILE A 122 -12.62 4.94 9.05
CA ILE A 122 -11.47 4.30 9.70
C ILE A 122 -10.31 5.29 9.68
N ARG A 123 -9.71 5.54 10.84
CA ARG A 123 -8.55 6.43 10.94
C ARG A 123 -7.29 5.65 10.58
N PHE A 124 -6.55 6.13 9.59
CA PHE A 124 -5.26 5.57 9.19
C PHE A 124 -4.12 6.31 9.89
N ILE A 125 -3.33 5.60 10.70
CA ILE A 125 -2.30 6.19 11.57
C ILE A 125 -0.96 5.57 11.23
N PHE A 126 0.00 6.39 10.81
CA PHE A 126 1.39 5.96 10.67
C PHE A 126 1.98 5.79 12.07
N SER A 127 2.37 4.56 12.38
CA SER A 127 3.09 4.17 13.58
C SER A 127 4.53 3.88 13.20
N PHE A 128 5.48 4.42 13.96
CA PHE A 128 6.86 3.98 13.89
C PHE A 128 7.05 3.05 15.07
N LEU A 129 6.98 1.73 14.85
CA LEU A 129 7.30 0.74 15.88
C LEU A 129 8.81 0.76 16.13
N ASP A 130 9.30 1.83 16.76
CA ASP A 130 10.58 1.91 17.49
C ASP A 130 10.83 3.33 18.04
N MET A 131 9.91 3.83 18.87
CA MET A 131 10.26 4.88 19.84
C MET A 131 9.63 4.59 21.20
N ASN A 132 10.32 3.74 21.97
CA ASN A 132 10.16 3.52 23.42
C ASN A 132 8.86 2.85 23.89
N ARG A 133 8.83 1.51 23.85
CA ARG A 133 8.28 0.73 24.98
C ARG A 133 9.44 0.19 25.80
#